data_AF-A0A9P7QPW1-F1
#
_entry.id   AF-A0A9P7QPW1-F1
#
_cell.length_a   1.000
_cell.length_b   1.000
_cell.length_c   1.000
_cell.angle_alpha   90.00
_cell.angle_beta   90.00
_cell.angle_gamma   90.00
#
_symmetry.space_group_name_H-M   'P 1'
#
loop_
_entity.id
_entity.type
_entity.pdbx_description
1 polymer ?
#
loop_
_entity_poly.entity_id
_entity_poly.type
_entity_poly.pdbx_seq_one_letter_code
_entity_poly.pdbx_strand_id
1 'polypeptide(L)'
;TLRAQGLNTFRIGTMMERIIPDKLTGTINETYFSGLEDLVKDVTSKGSYAVIDPHNYGRYYGNIITSSADFGAWWKTVAARFKDNDKVIFDTNNEYHDMDNTLVHDLNQAAITNIRAAGATKQNIFIEGNSYSGAWHWIESGSGDALKNLTDPSDSTGKLLFYEMHQYLDTDGSGTNEACVSSTIGAERLAVATKWLKDNNKQGVLGEIGAGVNTQCETAVKGALQHLADNSEQWRGVLWWAAGPWWADYMYSMEPTTGKAYGTYLPILKSFI
;
A
#
# COMPACT_ATOMS: atom_id res chain seq x y z
N THR A 1 0.60 6.47 -21.59
CA THR A 1 0.27 5.73 -20.37
C THR A 1 1.09 6.26 -19.21
N LEU A 2 0.68 6.04 -17.96
CA LEU A 2 1.45 6.44 -16.77
C LEU A 2 2.87 5.85 -16.78
N ARG A 3 3.05 4.61 -17.23
CA ARG A 3 4.37 4.01 -17.43
C ARG A 3 5.27 4.80 -18.39
N ALA A 4 4.72 5.29 -19.50
CA ALA A 4 5.48 6.10 -20.46
C ALA A 4 5.91 7.46 -19.87
N GLN A 5 5.38 7.84 -18.70
CA GLN A 5 5.77 9.02 -17.94
C GLN A 5 6.84 8.71 -16.88
N GLY A 6 7.32 7.47 -16.79
CA GLY A 6 8.38 7.03 -15.89
C GLY A 6 7.91 6.33 -14.61
N LEU A 7 6.60 6.26 -14.36
CA LEU A 7 6.06 5.53 -13.20
C LEU A 7 6.26 4.03 -13.36
N ASN A 8 6.77 3.36 -12.33
CA ASN A 8 7.23 1.98 -12.41
C ASN A 8 6.49 0.99 -11.49
N THR A 9 5.60 1.43 -10.61
CA THR A 9 4.88 0.59 -9.65
C THR A 9 3.40 0.97 -9.65
N PHE A 10 2.51 -0.02 -9.66
CA PHE A 10 1.07 0.16 -9.71
C PHE A 10 0.41 -0.74 -8.65
N ARG A 11 -0.31 -0.13 -7.71
CA ARG A 11 -1.08 -0.84 -6.68
C ARG A 11 -2.51 -1.07 -7.16
N ILE A 12 -2.93 -2.34 -7.12
CA ILE A 12 -4.18 -2.83 -7.71
C ILE A 12 -5.07 -3.26 -6.56
N GLY A 13 -6.02 -2.39 -6.20
CA GLY A 13 -7.04 -2.69 -5.21
C GLY A 13 -7.98 -3.81 -5.69
N THR A 14 -8.18 -4.81 -4.84
CA THR A 14 -9.03 -5.98 -5.06
C THR A 14 -9.97 -6.18 -3.88
N MET A 15 -11.04 -6.95 -4.06
CA MET A 15 -11.88 -7.38 -2.93
C MET A 15 -11.65 -8.86 -2.66
N MET A 16 -11.28 -9.20 -1.43
CA MET A 16 -11.04 -10.58 -1.01
C MET A 16 -12.23 -11.49 -1.32
N GLU A 17 -13.46 -11.00 -1.08
CA GLU A 17 -14.73 -11.70 -1.31
C GLU A 17 -15.00 -11.99 -2.79
N ARG A 18 -14.39 -11.21 -3.69
CA ARG A 18 -14.48 -11.46 -5.14
C ARG A 18 -13.42 -12.45 -5.60
N ILE A 19 -12.24 -12.47 -4.97
CA ILE A 19 -11.17 -13.42 -5.25
C ILE A 19 -11.54 -14.82 -4.78
N ILE A 20 -11.89 -14.96 -3.51
CA ILE A 20 -12.36 -16.22 -2.91
C ILE A 20 -13.68 -15.86 -2.20
N PRO A 21 -14.85 -16.28 -2.71
CA PRO A 21 -16.14 -15.99 -2.08
C PRO A 21 -16.46 -16.93 -0.91
N ASP A 22 -17.50 -16.57 -0.15
CA ASP A 22 -18.14 -17.32 0.95
C ASP A 22 -17.30 -17.48 2.23
N LYS A 23 -16.05 -17.95 2.12
CA LYS A 23 -15.14 -18.14 3.25
C LYS A 23 -13.69 -17.97 2.82
N LEU A 24 -12.83 -17.45 3.70
CA LEU A 24 -11.40 -17.20 3.41
C LEU A 24 -10.65 -18.43 2.85
N THR A 25 -11.01 -19.63 3.30
CA THR A 25 -10.44 -20.91 2.85
C THR A 25 -11.21 -21.58 1.72
N GLY A 26 -12.01 -20.80 1.00
CA GLY A 26 -12.76 -21.24 -0.17
C GLY A 26 -11.89 -21.43 -1.41
N THR A 27 -12.55 -21.55 -2.55
CA THR A 27 -11.90 -21.68 -3.86
C THR A 27 -11.87 -20.33 -4.57
N ILE A 28 -10.82 -20.11 -5.38
CA ILE A 28 -10.73 -18.92 -6.23
C ILE A 28 -11.94 -18.86 -7.19
N ASN A 29 -12.56 -17.69 -7.28
CA ASN A 29 -13.45 -17.35 -8.38
C ASN A 29 -12.60 -17.03 -9.63
N GLU A 30 -12.40 -18.04 -10.47
CA GLU A 30 -11.52 -17.94 -11.65
C GLU A 30 -11.94 -16.85 -12.64
N THR A 31 -13.22 -16.50 -12.73
CA THR A 31 -13.67 -15.38 -13.60
C THR A 31 -13.15 -14.04 -13.11
N TYR A 32 -13.21 -13.77 -11.81
CA TYR A 32 -12.65 -12.54 -11.25
C TYR A 32 -11.12 -12.57 -11.29
N PHE A 33 -10.54 -13.71 -10.91
CA PHE A 33 -9.10 -13.85 -10.75
C PHE A 33 -8.33 -13.81 -12.08
N SER A 34 -8.89 -14.36 -13.16
CA SER A 34 -8.30 -14.25 -14.51
C SER A 34 -8.14 -12.79 -14.96
N GLY A 35 -9.11 -11.92 -14.66
CA GLY A 35 -8.99 -10.49 -14.94
C GLY A 35 -7.87 -9.81 -14.14
N LEU A 36 -7.68 -10.22 -12.88
CA LEU A 36 -6.54 -9.77 -12.07
C LEU A 36 -5.20 -10.28 -12.64
N GLU A 37 -5.12 -11.57 -13.01
CA GLU A 37 -3.93 -12.16 -13.63
C GLU A 37 -3.55 -11.44 -14.93
N ASP A 38 -4.52 -11.12 -15.78
CA ASP A 38 -4.29 -10.37 -17.02
C ASP A 38 -3.76 -8.95 -16.74
N LEU A 39 -4.33 -8.24 -15.77
CA LEU A 39 -3.86 -6.90 -15.40
C LEU A 39 -2.44 -6.94 -14.80
N VAL A 40 -2.18 -7.87 -13.87
CA VAL A 40 -0.85 -8.07 -13.29
C VAL A 40 0.15 -8.41 -14.38
N LYS A 41 -0.19 -9.28 -15.33
CA LYS A 41 0.66 -9.63 -16.47
C LYS A 41 0.91 -8.43 -17.38
N ASP A 42 -0.10 -7.60 -17.65
CA ASP A 42 0.07 -6.39 -18.46
C ASP A 42 1.06 -5.40 -17.84
N VAL A 43 0.99 -5.21 -16.52
CA VAL A 43 1.91 -4.37 -15.76
C VAL A 43 3.33 -4.95 -15.76
N THR A 44 3.46 -6.22 -15.34
CA THR A 44 4.75 -6.86 -15.07
C THR A 44 5.53 -7.24 -16.33
N SER A 45 4.86 -7.66 -17.41
CA SER A 45 5.52 -7.93 -18.70
C SER A 45 6.17 -6.70 -19.34
N LYS A 46 5.81 -5.50 -18.85
CA LYS A 46 6.35 -4.21 -19.31
C LYS A 46 7.38 -3.63 -18.33
N GLY A 47 7.85 -4.44 -17.38
CA GLY A 47 8.96 -4.12 -16.46
C GLY A 47 8.56 -3.41 -15.16
N SER A 48 7.29 -3.03 -15.03
CA SER A 48 6.74 -2.38 -13.84
C SER A 48 6.40 -3.41 -12.74
N TYR A 49 6.31 -2.95 -11.49
CA TYR A 49 5.83 -3.74 -10.36
C TYR A 49 4.32 -3.64 -10.23
N ALA A 50 3.67 -4.76 -9.92
CA ALA A 50 2.25 -4.84 -9.61
C ALA A 50 2.09 -5.21 -8.13
N VAL A 51 1.50 -4.30 -7.34
CA VAL A 51 1.14 -4.59 -5.95
C VAL A 51 -0.28 -5.16 -5.94
N ILE A 52 -0.44 -6.36 -5.40
CA ILE A 52 -1.75 -6.98 -5.18
C ILE A 52 -2.22 -6.56 -3.80
N ASP A 53 -3.23 -5.69 -3.77
CA ASP A 53 -3.81 -5.11 -2.56
C ASP A 53 -5.22 -5.71 -2.33
N PRO A 54 -5.41 -6.57 -1.33
CA PRO A 54 -6.73 -6.89 -0.82
C PRO A 54 -7.26 -5.69 -0.01
N HIS A 55 -8.09 -4.89 -0.67
CA HIS A 55 -8.56 -3.58 -0.22
C HIS A 55 -9.72 -3.71 0.78
N ASN A 56 -9.42 -4.31 1.93
CA ASN A 56 -10.40 -4.98 2.79
C ASN A 56 -10.44 -4.52 4.25
N TYR A 57 -9.55 -3.63 4.68
CA TYR A 57 -9.62 -3.00 6.02
C TYR A 57 -9.52 -4.00 7.18
N GLY A 58 -8.79 -5.10 7.00
CA GLY A 58 -8.73 -6.21 7.95
C GLY A 58 -10.04 -6.98 8.10
N ARG A 59 -10.97 -6.83 7.15
CA ARG A 59 -12.34 -7.35 7.23
C ARG A 59 -12.71 -8.19 5.99
N TYR A 60 -13.53 -9.20 6.22
CA TYR A 60 -14.07 -10.08 5.18
C TYR A 60 -15.58 -10.23 5.37
N TYR A 61 -16.36 -9.86 4.35
CA TYR A 61 -17.80 -9.59 4.43
C TYR A 61 -18.17 -8.67 5.61
N GLY A 62 -17.37 -7.61 5.81
CA GLY A 62 -17.57 -6.58 6.84
C GLY A 62 -17.18 -7.00 8.26
N ASN A 63 -16.86 -8.28 8.51
CA ASN A 63 -16.43 -8.75 9.82
C ASN A 63 -14.91 -8.71 9.95
N ILE A 64 -14.40 -8.32 11.11
CA ILE A 64 -12.96 -8.39 11.42
C ILE A 64 -12.47 -9.83 11.19
N ILE A 65 -11.36 -9.97 10.46
CA ILE A 65 -10.68 -11.25 10.28
C ILE A 65 -9.98 -11.61 11.59
N THR A 66 -10.58 -12.50 12.38
CA THR A 66 -10.03 -12.92 13.69
C THR A 66 -9.15 -14.16 13.61
N SER A 67 -9.23 -14.92 12.51
CA SER A 67 -8.48 -16.16 12.30
C SER A 67 -7.26 -15.89 11.42
N SER A 68 -6.08 -15.74 12.05
CA SER A 68 -4.82 -15.63 11.34
C SER A 68 -4.48 -16.88 10.53
N ALA A 69 -4.94 -18.06 10.95
CA ALA A 69 -4.81 -19.30 10.20
C ALA A 69 -5.59 -19.26 8.87
N ASP A 70 -6.84 -18.82 8.89
CA ASP A 70 -7.67 -18.73 7.67
C ASP A 70 -7.16 -17.62 6.74
N PHE A 71 -6.72 -16.49 7.30
CA PHE A 71 -6.08 -15.41 6.54
C PHE A 71 -4.78 -15.87 5.87
N GLY A 72 -3.95 -16.62 6.60
CA GLY A 72 -2.77 -17.26 6.05
C GLY A 72 -3.11 -18.24 4.92
N ALA A 73 -4.14 -19.07 5.08
CA ALA A 73 -4.58 -19.99 4.02
C ALA A 73 -5.09 -19.26 2.76
N TRP A 74 -5.79 -18.13 2.92
CA TRP A 74 -6.17 -17.24 1.82
C TRP A 74 -4.91 -16.75 1.08
N TRP A 75 -3.93 -16.24 1.82
CA TRP A 75 -2.67 -15.76 1.26
C TRP A 75 -1.87 -16.84 0.54
N LYS A 76 -1.80 -18.05 1.10
CA LYS A 76 -1.15 -19.20 0.45
C LYS A 76 -1.78 -19.50 -0.91
N THR A 77 -3.11 -19.44 -0.98
CA THR A 77 -3.88 -19.74 -2.18
C THR A 77 -3.65 -18.70 -3.27
N VAL A 78 -3.70 -17.41 -2.92
CA VAL A 78 -3.49 -16.30 -3.86
C VAL A 78 -2.03 -16.22 -4.31
N ALA A 79 -1.07 -16.25 -3.38
CA ALA A 79 0.35 -16.11 -3.69
C ALA A 79 0.88 -17.25 -4.58
N ALA A 80 0.32 -18.46 -4.47
CA ALA A 80 0.69 -19.59 -5.33
C ALA A 80 0.51 -19.30 -6.83
N ARG A 81 -0.44 -18.42 -7.20
CA ARG A 81 -0.71 -18.03 -8.59
C ARG A 81 0.32 -17.05 -9.15
N PHE A 82 1.03 -16.34 -8.27
CA PHE A 82 1.97 -15.27 -8.65
C PHE A 82 3.43 -15.57 -8.27
N LYS A 83 3.70 -16.73 -7.66
CA LYS A 83 5.00 -17.07 -7.07
C LYS A 83 6.20 -16.98 -8.02
N ASP A 84 5.99 -17.18 -9.32
CA ASP A 84 7.06 -17.16 -10.33
C ASP A 84 7.25 -15.77 -10.96
N ASN A 85 6.45 -14.78 -10.55
CA ASN A 85 6.54 -13.40 -11.04
C ASN A 85 7.29 -12.51 -10.04
N ASP A 86 8.58 -12.28 -10.30
CA ASP A 86 9.48 -11.47 -9.45
C ASP A 86 9.13 -9.96 -9.47
N LYS A 87 8.14 -9.54 -10.27
CA LYS A 87 7.62 -8.16 -10.32
C LYS A 87 6.30 -7.99 -9.58
N VAL A 88 5.76 -9.06 -9.00
CA VAL A 88 4.64 -8.95 -8.07
C VAL A 88 5.14 -8.52 -6.70
N ILE A 89 4.37 -7.65 -6.06
CA ILE A 89 4.48 -7.28 -4.65
C ILE A 89 3.16 -7.68 -3.99
N PHE A 90 3.22 -8.25 -2.80
CA PHE A 90 2.03 -8.61 -2.04
C PHE A 90 1.82 -7.59 -0.93
N ASP A 91 0.70 -6.88 -0.94
CA ASP A 91 0.28 -6.06 0.19
C ASP A 91 -0.65 -6.89 1.05
N THR A 92 -0.35 -7.02 2.34
CA THR A 92 -1.09 -7.90 3.27
C THR A 92 -2.59 -7.58 3.35
N ASN A 93 -2.97 -6.31 3.46
CA ASN A 93 -4.35 -5.84 3.50
C ASN A 93 -4.35 -4.32 3.64
N ASN A 94 -5.17 -3.64 2.83
CA ASN A 94 -5.37 -2.20 2.98
C ASN A 94 -5.87 -1.83 4.36
N GLU A 95 -5.18 -0.93 5.04
CA GLU A 95 -5.68 -0.09 6.13
C GLU A 95 -6.45 -0.83 7.23
N TYR A 96 -5.76 -1.71 7.97
CA TYR A 96 -6.34 -2.22 9.23
C TYR A 96 -6.78 -1.04 10.13
N HIS A 97 -7.97 -1.11 10.71
CA HIS A 97 -8.48 -0.07 11.61
C HIS A 97 -9.46 -0.62 12.64
N ASP A 98 -9.54 0.04 13.81
CA ASP A 98 -10.43 -0.34 14.92
C ASP A 98 -10.32 -1.82 15.31
N MET A 99 -9.09 -2.33 15.32
CA MET A 99 -8.74 -3.72 15.64
C MET A 99 -7.74 -3.76 16.79
N ASP A 100 -7.59 -4.92 17.44
CA ASP A 100 -6.51 -5.13 18.39
C ASP A 100 -5.16 -5.17 17.67
N ASN A 101 -4.15 -4.47 18.19
CA ASN A 101 -2.82 -4.40 17.57
C ASN A 101 -2.09 -5.76 17.53
N THR A 102 -2.34 -6.64 18.49
CA THR A 102 -1.82 -8.02 18.48
C THR A 102 -2.43 -8.81 17.33
N LEU A 103 -3.73 -8.64 17.08
CA LEU A 103 -4.40 -9.26 15.94
C LEU A 103 -3.82 -8.75 14.62
N VAL A 104 -3.60 -7.44 14.47
CA VAL A 104 -2.99 -6.87 13.25
C VAL A 104 -1.58 -7.43 13.00
N HIS A 105 -0.78 -7.59 14.07
CA HIS A 105 0.51 -8.29 13.99
C HIS A 105 0.35 -9.74 13.50
N ASP A 106 -0.56 -10.50 14.10
CA ASP A 106 -0.75 -11.92 13.78
C ASP A 106 -1.25 -12.13 12.35
N LEU A 107 -2.10 -11.23 11.84
CA LEU A 107 -2.55 -11.25 10.45
C LEU A 107 -1.40 -10.98 9.48
N ASN A 108 -0.60 -9.92 9.72
CA ASN A 108 0.57 -9.63 8.91
C ASN A 108 1.58 -10.78 8.90
N GLN A 109 1.90 -11.34 10.08
CA GLN A 109 2.83 -12.46 10.18
C GLN A 109 2.30 -13.73 9.50
N ALA A 110 0.99 -13.97 9.58
CA ALA A 110 0.35 -15.09 8.89
C ALA A 110 0.39 -14.93 7.36
N ALA A 111 0.15 -13.73 6.85
CA ALA A 111 0.30 -13.41 5.44
C ALA A 111 1.72 -13.68 4.96
N ILE A 112 2.74 -13.08 5.61
CA ILE A 112 4.16 -13.27 5.28
C ILE A 112 4.50 -14.76 5.23
N THR A 113 4.21 -15.48 6.30
CA THR A 113 4.53 -16.91 6.44
C THR A 113 3.93 -17.73 5.30
N ASN A 114 2.67 -17.47 4.94
CA ASN A 114 1.95 -18.28 3.98
C ASN A 114 2.19 -17.89 2.52
N ILE A 115 2.48 -16.61 2.25
CA ILE A 115 3.02 -16.17 0.96
C ILE A 115 4.32 -16.94 0.67
N ARG A 116 5.23 -16.99 1.65
CA ARG A 116 6.48 -17.76 1.51
C ARG A 116 6.23 -19.26 1.38
N ALA A 117 5.32 -19.82 2.17
CA ALA A 117 4.94 -21.23 2.08
C ALA A 117 4.26 -21.62 0.75
N ALA A 118 3.78 -20.67 -0.04
CA ALA A 118 3.29 -20.88 -1.40
C ALA A 118 4.41 -20.98 -2.45
N GLY A 119 5.66 -20.67 -2.08
CA GLY A 119 6.83 -20.63 -2.97
C GLY A 119 7.17 -19.23 -3.48
N ALA A 120 6.41 -18.20 -3.11
CA ALA A 120 6.67 -16.80 -3.44
C ALA A 120 7.79 -16.24 -2.53
N THR A 121 9.04 -16.55 -2.86
CA THR A 121 10.20 -16.31 -1.97
C THR A 121 11.03 -15.08 -2.29
N LYS A 122 10.77 -14.42 -3.44
CA LYS A 122 11.57 -13.30 -3.94
C LYS A 122 10.82 -11.97 -3.94
N GLN A 123 9.50 -12.02 -3.89
CA GLN A 123 8.63 -10.86 -3.95
C GLN A 123 8.77 -10.04 -2.67
N ASN A 124 8.68 -8.71 -2.82
CA ASN A 124 8.49 -7.82 -1.69
C ASN A 124 7.10 -8.06 -1.08
N ILE A 125 6.99 -7.85 0.23
CA ILE A 125 5.74 -7.85 0.96
C ILE A 125 5.57 -6.49 1.63
N PHE A 126 4.46 -5.84 1.33
CA PHE A 126 4.04 -4.61 1.96
C PHE A 126 3.16 -4.94 3.18
N ILE A 127 3.54 -4.37 4.32
CA ILE A 127 2.98 -4.61 5.64
C ILE A 127 2.23 -3.35 6.03
N GLU A 128 0.95 -3.50 6.38
CA GLU A 128 0.12 -2.39 6.83
C GLU A 128 -0.21 -2.49 8.32
N GLY A 129 -0.30 -1.32 8.94
CA GLY A 129 -0.62 -1.16 10.36
C GLY A 129 -2.07 -0.85 10.63
N ASN A 130 -2.39 -0.82 11.93
CA ASN A 130 -3.67 -0.34 12.43
C ASN A 130 -3.80 1.19 12.24
N SER A 131 -4.99 1.72 12.53
CA SER A 131 -5.34 3.12 12.33
C SER A 131 -5.10 3.56 10.88
N TYR A 132 -5.62 2.78 9.93
CA TYR A 132 -5.53 3.06 8.49
C TYR A 132 -4.09 3.18 7.99
N SER A 133 -3.16 2.45 8.61
CA SER A 133 -1.73 2.52 8.31
C SER A 133 -1.14 3.96 8.23
N GLY A 134 -1.74 4.91 8.95
CA GLY A 134 -1.40 6.33 8.80
C GLY A 134 -0.01 6.69 9.33
N ALA A 135 0.83 7.32 8.50
CA ALA A 135 2.21 7.65 8.88
C ALA A 135 2.31 8.64 10.07
N TRP A 136 1.45 9.65 10.11
CA TRP A 136 1.41 10.69 11.15
C TRP A 136 1.15 10.20 12.58
N HIS A 137 0.46 9.07 12.74
CA HIS A 137 0.16 8.49 14.05
C HIS A 137 0.74 7.07 14.20
N TRP A 138 1.66 6.66 13.32
CA TRP A 138 2.23 5.30 13.30
C TRP A 138 2.76 4.82 14.66
N ILE A 139 3.37 5.73 15.42
CA ILE A 139 3.89 5.45 16.76
C ILE A 139 2.77 5.49 17.81
N GLU A 140 1.94 6.54 17.79
CA GLU A 140 0.90 6.78 18.80
C GLU A 140 -0.21 5.72 18.76
N SER A 141 -0.57 5.24 17.57
CA SER A 141 -1.57 4.18 17.38
C SER A 141 -1.11 2.82 17.94
N GLY A 142 0.18 2.67 18.23
CA GLY A 142 0.80 1.40 18.60
C GLY A 142 1.12 0.48 17.42
N SER A 143 0.79 0.87 16.17
CA SER A 143 1.10 0.08 14.96
C SER A 143 2.60 -0.20 14.85
N GLY A 144 3.43 0.82 15.05
CA GLY A 144 4.88 0.67 15.03
C GLY A 144 5.42 -0.27 16.10
N ASP A 145 4.86 -0.26 17.31
CA ASP A 145 5.35 -1.18 18.36
C ASP A 145 4.95 -2.63 18.06
N ALA A 146 3.71 -2.84 17.61
CA ALA A 146 3.17 -4.15 17.29
C ALA A 146 3.92 -4.83 16.13
N LEU A 147 4.30 -4.07 15.09
CA LEU A 147 4.81 -4.64 13.85
C LEU A 147 6.35 -4.67 13.73
N LYS A 148 7.09 -4.08 14.67
CA LYS A 148 8.57 -4.00 14.58
C LYS A 148 9.28 -5.37 14.54
N ASN A 149 8.64 -6.40 15.09
CA ASN A 149 9.20 -7.74 15.25
C ASN A 149 8.72 -8.77 14.21
N LEU A 150 8.02 -8.33 13.16
CA LEU A 150 7.67 -9.21 12.04
C LEU A 150 8.91 -9.81 11.39
N THR A 151 8.81 -11.07 10.97
CA THR A 151 9.91 -11.85 10.38
C THR A 151 9.49 -12.47 9.06
N ASP A 152 10.44 -12.53 8.12
CA ASP A 152 10.27 -13.22 6.85
C ASP A 152 11.07 -14.54 6.85
N PRO A 153 10.41 -15.71 6.79
CA PRO A 153 11.12 -16.99 6.81
C PRO A 153 11.97 -17.24 5.55
N SER A 154 11.74 -16.52 4.46
CA SER A 154 12.55 -16.60 3.22
C SER A 154 13.67 -15.55 3.17
N ASP A 155 13.66 -14.56 4.08
CA ASP A 155 14.67 -13.52 4.16
C ASP A 155 14.90 -13.08 5.60
N SER A 156 15.88 -13.68 6.26
CA SER A 156 16.27 -13.32 7.63
C SER A 156 16.84 -11.90 7.75
N THR A 157 17.13 -11.21 6.63
CA THR A 157 17.60 -9.83 6.65
C THR A 157 16.46 -8.81 6.73
N GLY A 158 15.21 -9.23 6.48
CA GLY A 158 14.03 -8.37 6.49
C GLY A 158 13.99 -7.31 5.38
N LYS A 159 14.80 -7.46 4.33
CA LYS A 159 14.91 -6.51 3.20
C LYS A 159 13.78 -6.66 2.18
N LEU A 160 13.05 -7.77 2.22
CA LEU A 160 11.84 -7.97 1.42
C LEU A 160 10.56 -7.46 2.10
N LEU A 161 10.64 -6.95 3.33
CA LEU A 161 9.52 -6.41 4.08
C LEU A 161 9.55 -4.88 4.06
N PHE A 162 8.48 -4.26 3.58
CA PHE A 162 8.31 -2.81 3.58
C PHE A 162 7.07 -2.44 4.40
N TYR A 163 7.24 -1.53 5.34
CA TYR A 163 6.13 -0.98 6.11
C TYR A 163 5.41 0.06 5.24
N GLU A 164 4.30 -0.36 4.66
CA GLU A 164 3.45 0.49 3.83
C GLU A 164 2.60 1.36 4.75
N MET A 165 2.70 2.68 4.55
CA MET A 165 1.95 3.66 5.30
C MET A 165 1.22 4.57 4.33
N HIS A 166 0.11 5.14 4.77
CA HIS A 166 -0.68 6.10 3.99
C HIS A 166 -0.58 7.49 4.61
N GLN A 167 -0.69 8.52 3.76
CA GLN A 167 -0.73 9.88 4.26
C GLN A 167 -1.52 10.82 3.36
N TYR A 168 -2.68 11.25 3.84
CA TYR A 168 -3.41 12.39 3.30
C TYR A 168 -3.09 13.67 4.06
N LEU A 169 -3.46 14.82 3.48
CA LEU A 169 -2.98 16.14 3.89
C LEU A 169 -4.09 17.06 4.43
N ASP A 170 -5.33 16.59 4.41
CA ASP A 170 -6.49 17.26 5.01
C ASP A 170 -6.53 17.08 6.53
N THR A 171 -7.43 17.82 7.19
CA THR A 171 -7.45 18.01 8.65
C THR A 171 -7.41 16.71 9.44
N ASP A 172 -8.22 15.73 9.05
CA ASP A 172 -8.31 14.42 9.71
C ASP A 172 -7.46 13.33 9.05
N GLY A 173 -6.74 13.66 7.96
CA GLY A 173 -5.91 12.72 7.23
C GLY A 173 -6.68 11.62 6.51
N SER A 174 -7.98 11.80 6.27
CA SER A 174 -8.85 10.83 5.58
C SER A 174 -8.74 10.86 4.06
N GLY A 175 -8.21 11.95 3.48
CA GLY A 175 -8.17 12.10 2.03
C GLY A 175 -9.54 12.39 1.41
N THR A 176 -10.46 12.97 2.18
CA THR A 176 -11.82 13.25 1.72
C THR A 176 -12.08 14.73 1.41
N ASN A 177 -11.08 15.60 1.61
CA ASN A 177 -11.20 17.04 1.37
C ASN A 177 -10.07 17.61 0.49
N GLU A 178 -10.42 18.51 -0.44
CA GLU A 178 -9.43 19.15 -1.32
C GLU A 178 -8.46 20.10 -0.61
N ALA A 179 -8.76 20.51 0.62
CA ALA A 179 -7.96 21.44 1.39
C ALA A 179 -6.87 20.72 2.19
N CYS A 180 -5.65 21.23 2.12
CA CYS A 180 -4.55 20.79 2.97
C CYS A 180 -4.42 21.69 4.19
N VAL A 181 -4.02 21.15 5.33
CA VAL A 181 -3.90 21.92 6.60
C VAL A 181 -2.92 23.09 6.47
N SER A 182 -1.75 22.83 5.91
CA SER A 182 -0.66 23.80 5.73
C SER A 182 0.15 23.42 4.48
N SER A 183 1.03 24.30 4.03
CA SER A 183 2.00 23.98 2.97
C SER A 183 3.14 23.07 3.43
N THR A 184 3.22 22.73 4.71
CA THR A 184 4.29 21.92 5.33
C THR A 184 3.78 20.59 5.91
N ILE A 185 2.45 20.41 5.98
CA ILE A 185 1.81 19.31 6.71
C ILE A 185 2.29 17.92 6.25
N GLY A 186 2.60 17.76 4.96
CA GLY A 186 3.07 16.49 4.42
C GLY A 186 4.39 16.02 5.06
N ALA A 187 5.40 16.91 5.12
CA ALA A 187 6.69 16.57 5.72
C ALA A 187 6.57 16.38 7.25
N GLU A 188 5.78 17.23 7.92
CA GLU A 188 5.54 17.14 9.37
C GLU A 188 4.95 15.78 9.76
N ARG A 189 3.92 15.34 9.02
CA ARG A 189 3.26 14.06 9.24
C ARG A 189 4.19 12.86 8.96
N LEU A 190 4.97 12.91 7.88
CA LEU A 190 5.91 11.84 7.53
C LEU A 190 7.12 11.75 8.47
N ALA A 191 7.49 12.83 9.17
CA ALA A 191 8.61 12.83 10.10
C ALA A 191 8.43 11.83 11.25
N VAL A 192 7.19 11.61 11.70
CA VAL A 192 6.83 10.66 12.77
C VAL A 192 7.24 9.24 12.37
N ALA A 193 6.71 8.75 11.25
CA ALA A 193 7.04 7.44 10.70
C ALA A 193 8.53 7.30 10.35
N THR A 194 9.14 8.35 9.78
CA THR A 194 10.56 8.35 9.40
C THR A 194 11.47 8.12 10.60
N LYS A 195 11.16 8.77 11.73
CA LYS A 195 11.88 8.54 12.99
C LYS A 195 11.77 7.07 13.40
N TRP A 196 10.58 6.49 13.37
CA TRP A 196 10.38 5.08 13.73
C TRP A 196 11.14 4.12 12.81
N LEU A 197 11.13 4.35 11.49
CA LEU A 197 11.88 3.55 10.52
C LEU A 197 13.39 3.57 10.83
N LYS A 198 13.95 4.75 11.15
CA LYS A 198 15.36 4.89 11.54
C LYS A 198 15.67 4.15 12.85
N ASP A 199 14.88 4.38 13.89
CA ASP A 199 15.10 3.81 15.22
C ASP A 199 15.05 2.27 15.21
N ASN A 200 14.25 1.68 14.31
CA ASN A 200 14.04 0.24 14.23
C ASN A 200 14.76 -0.42 13.03
N ASN A 201 15.57 0.35 12.29
CA ASN A 201 16.28 -0.09 11.08
C ASN A 201 15.34 -0.81 10.08
N LYS A 202 14.20 -0.18 9.77
CA LYS A 202 13.17 -0.70 8.86
C LYS A 202 13.09 0.15 7.60
N GLN A 203 12.46 -0.42 6.56
CA GLN A 203 12.20 0.27 5.30
C GLN A 203 10.70 0.44 5.12
N GLY A 204 10.28 1.58 4.59
CA GLY A 204 8.88 1.91 4.33
C GLY A 204 8.63 2.30 2.88
N VAL A 205 7.35 2.30 2.54
CA VAL A 205 6.81 2.83 1.27
C VAL A 205 5.58 3.67 1.61
N LEU A 206 5.43 4.82 0.96
CA LEU A 206 4.21 5.61 1.09
C LEU A 206 3.18 5.07 0.09
N GLY A 207 2.33 4.15 0.54
CA GLY A 207 1.36 3.40 -0.26
C GLY A 207 0.23 4.22 -0.86
N GLU A 208 -0.11 5.32 -0.18
CA GLU A 208 -1.11 6.26 -0.64
C GLU A 208 -0.77 7.69 -0.23
N ILE A 209 -0.86 8.59 -1.20
CA ILE A 209 -0.95 10.04 -1.01
C ILE A 209 -1.88 10.62 -2.07
N GLY A 210 -2.75 11.54 -1.65
CA GLY A 210 -3.64 12.29 -2.53
C GLY A 210 -3.89 13.68 -1.94
N ALA A 211 -4.09 14.67 -2.81
CA ALA A 211 -4.32 16.04 -2.39
C ALA A 211 -5.07 16.85 -3.46
N GLY A 212 -5.82 17.87 -3.03
CA GLY A 212 -6.56 18.74 -3.94
C GLY A 212 -5.65 19.59 -4.80
N VAL A 213 -6.17 20.09 -5.93
CA VAL A 213 -5.40 20.93 -6.86
C VAL A 213 -5.49 22.40 -6.43
N ASN A 214 -4.55 22.81 -5.60
CA ASN A 214 -4.37 24.20 -5.17
C ASN A 214 -2.92 24.42 -4.68
N THR A 215 -2.46 25.68 -4.68
CA THR A 215 -1.07 26.04 -4.37
C THR A 215 -0.57 25.53 -3.01
N GLN A 216 -1.44 25.51 -1.99
CA GLN A 216 -1.08 25.04 -0.65
C GLN A 216 -0.79 23.54 -0.66
N CYS A 217 -1.70 22.75 -1.23
CA CYS A 217 -1.53 21.31 -1.39
C CYS A 217 -0.36 20.94 -2.30
N GLU A 218 -0.18 21.64 -3.42
CA GLU A 218 0.98 21.42 -4.30
C GLU A 218 2.30 21.62 -3.57
N THR A 219 2.38 22.63 -2.70
CA THR A 219 3.56 22.89 -1.87
C THR A 219 3.73 21.78 -0.81
N ALA A 220 2.64 21.36 -0.16
CA ALA A 220 2.66 20.30 0.84
C ALA A 220 3.10 18.95 0.26
N VAL A 221 2.61 18.59 -0.94
CA VAL A 221 3.03 17.38 -1.65
C VAL A 221 4.50 17.45 -2.05
N LYS A 222 4.98 18.58 -2.60
CA LYS A 222 6.41 18.77 -2.89
C LYS A 222 7.28 18.59 -1.63
N GLY A 223 6.84 19.16 -0.50
CA GLY A 223 7.51 18.98 0.79
C GLY A 223 7.52 17.54 1.27
N ALA A 224 6.40 16.81 1.13
CA ALA A 224 6.32 15.39 1.46
C ALA A 224 7.29 14.56 0.59
N LEU A 225 7.29 14.76 -0.73
CA LEU A 225 8.17 14.05 -1.65
C LEU A 225 9.65 14.35 -1.39
N GLN A 226 9.99 15.61 -1.12
CA GLN A 226 11.36 15.97 -0.73
C GLN A 226 11.77 15.29 0.58
N HIS A 227 10.89 15.25 1.57
CA HIS A 227 11.15 14.52 2.82
C HIS A 227 11.42 13.04 2.58
N LEU A 228 10.66 12.37 1.72
CA LEU A 228 10.93 10.98 1.35
C LEU A 228 12.29 10.82 0.65
N ALA A 229 12.61 11.70 -0.30
CA ALA A 229 13.86 11.68 -1.04
C ALA A 229 15.09 11.88 -0.12
N ASP A 230 15.02 12.83 0.80
CA ASP A 230 16.06 13.12 1.81
C ASP A 230 16.26 11.95 2.79
N ASN A 231 15.29 11.04 2.88
CA ASN A 231 15.29 9.87 3.76
C ASN A 231 15.19 8.55 2.97
N SER A 232 15.78 8.50 1.78
CA SER A 232 15.69 7.36 0.83
C SER A 232 16.37 6.05 1.29
N GLU A 233 17.14 6.09 2.38
CA GLU A 233 17.60 4.88 3.07
C GLU A 233 16.43 4.14 3.73
N GLN A 234 15.46 4.88 4.26
CA GLN A 234 14.27 4.35 4.92
C GLN A 234 13.09 4.27 3.96
N TRP A 235 12.87 5.25 3.08
CA TRP A 235 11.73 5.28 2.17
C TRP A 235 12.10 4.82 0.77
N ARG A 236 11.38 3.82 0.25
CA ARG A 236 11.65 3.22 -1.07
C ARG A 236 10.76 3.70 -2.21
N GLY A 237 9.74 4.49 -1.92
CA GLY A 237 8.85 5.00 -2.95
C GLY A 237 7.59 5.62 -2.37
N VAL A 238 6.78 6.09 -3.31
CA VAL A 238 5.47 6.70 -3.07
C VAL A 238 4.52 6.26 -4.18
N LEU A 239 3.26 6.05 -3.83
CA LEU A 239 2.18 5.68 -4.72
C LEU A 239 1.05 6.69 -4.55
N TRP A 240 0.56 7.22 -5.68
CA TRP A 240 -0.50 8.24 -5.69
C TRP A 240 -1.87 7.58 -5.66
N TRP A 241 -2.75 8.05 -4.78
CA TRP A 241 -4.16 7.69 -4.77
C TRP A 241 -5.00 8.74 -5.52
N ALA A 242 -5.59 8.44 -6.68
CA ALA A 242 -5.51 7.18 -7.42
C ALA A 242 -5.72 7.40 -8.93
N ALA A 243 -5.31 6.41 -9.74
CA ALA A 243 -5.68 6.27 -11.15
C ALA A 243 -6.69 5.12 -11.32
N GLY A 244 -7.32 5.00 -12.49
CA GLY A 244 -8.35 4.02 -12.77
C GLY A 244 -9.47 4.57 -13.68
N PRO A 245 -10.14 3.69 -14.44
CA PRO A 245 -11.05 4.12 -15.50
C PRO A 245 -12.37 4.71 -14.98
N TRP A 246 -12.69 4.55 -13.69
CA TRP A 246 -14.00 4.89 -13.11
C TRP A 246 -13.94 5.97 -12.03
N TRP A 247 -12.91 6.82 -12.05
CA TRP A 247 -12.80 7.93 -11.11
C TRP A 247 -13.63 9.16 -11.46
N ALA A 248 -14.10 9.28 -12.72
CA ALA A 248 -14.88 10.43 -13.18
C ALA A 248 -14.25 11.77 -12.74
N ASP A 249 -14.98 12.57 -11.97
CA ASP A 249 -14.59 13.89 -11.45
C ASP A 249 -13.90 13.85 -10.08
N TYR A 250 -13.48 12.66 -9.61
CA TYR A 250 -12.78 12.50 -8.34
C TYR A 250 -11.59 13.45 -8.21
N MET A 251 -11.53 14.13 -7.07
CA MET A 251 -10.62 15.24 -6.82
C MET A 251 -9.13 14.88 -6.93
N TYR A 252 -8.76 13.62 -6.69
CA TYR A 252 -7.36 13.15 -6.78
C TYR A 252 -7.10 12.25 -8.00
N SER A 253 -8.01 12.23 -8.98
CA SER A 253 -7.86 11.35 -10.15
C SER A 253 -6.57 11.63 -10.92
N MET A 254 -5.69 10.62 -10.98
CA MET A 254 -4.47 10.56 -11.76
C MET A 254 -4.69 9.84 -13.10
N GLU A 255 -5.94 9.55 -13.46
CA GLU A 255 -6.25 8.86 -14.71
C GLU A 255 -5.91 9.73 -15.92
N PRO A 256 -5.02 9.27 -16.83
CA PRO A 256 -4.69 10.03 -18.02
C PRO A 256 -5.88 10.14 -18.98
N THR A 257 -6.07 11.23 -19.71
CA THR A 257 -5.35 12.52 -19.65
C THR A 257 -6.17 13.61 -18.95
N THR A 258 -7.31 13.25 -18.37
CA THR A 258 -8.34 14.19 -17.90
C THR A 258 -8.59 14.15 -16.40
N GLY A 259 -7.94 13.25 -15.66
CA GLY A 259 -8.03 13.23 -14.20
C GLY A 259 -7.60 14.56 -13.59
N LYS A 260 -8.33 15.04 -12.57
CA LYS A 260 -8.12 16.36 -11.96
C LYS A 260 -6.70 16.56 -11.46
N ALA A 261 -6.10 15.53 -10.85
CA ALA A 261 -4.73 15.56 -10.35
C ALA A 261 -3.67 15.34 -11.45
N TYR A 262 -4.03 14.71 -12.57
CA TYR A 262 -3.07 14.29 -13.61
C TYR A 262 -2.20 15.45 -14.13
N GLY A 263 -2.81 16.58 -14.50
CA GLY A 263 -2.08 17.72 -15.08
C GLY A 263 -1.15 18.43 -14.09
N THR A 264 -1.51 18.44 -12.80
CA THR A 264 -0.80 19.18 -11.76
C THR A 264 0.25 18.33 -11.06
N TYR A 265 -0.13 17.13 -10.62
CA TYR A 265 0.70 16.30 -9.76
C TYR A 265 1.63 15.37 -10.54
N LEU A 266 1.31 14.97 -11.77
CA LEU A 266 2.24 14.16 -12.56
C LEU A 266 3.59 14.87 -12.79
N PRO A 267 3.66 16.15 -13.21
CA PRO A 267 4.94 16.85 -13.33
C PRO A 267 5.71 16.94 -12.01
N ILE A 268 5.00 17.11 -10.88
CA ILE A 268 5.60 17.14 -9.54
C ILE A 268 6.20 15.77 -9.19
N LEU A 269 5.44 14.68 -9.36
CA LEU A 269 5.93 13.32 -9.10
C LEU A 269 7.15 13.00 -9.98
N LYS A 270 7.13 13.44 -11.25
CA LYS A 270 8.24 13.24 -12.19
C LYS A 270 9.53 13.98 -11.84
N SER A 271 9.52 14.96 -10.94
CA SER A 271 10.78 15.58 -10.49
C SER A 271 11.53 14.75 -9.45
N PHE A 272 10.98 13.61 -9.02
CA PHE A 272 11.56 12.71 -8.01
C PHE A 272 11.87 11.30 -8.54
N ILE A 273 11.78 11.09 -9.86
CA ILE A 273 12.08 9.81 -10.55
C ILE A 273 13.39 9.88 -11.34
#